data_AF-A0A965B5L7-F1
#
_entry.id   AF-A0A965B5L7-F1
#
_cell.length_a   1.000
_cell.length_b   1.000
_cell.length_c   1.000
_cell.angle_alpha   90.00
_cell.angle_beta   90.00
_cell.angle_gamma   90.00
#
_symmetry.space_group_name_H-M   'P 1'
#
loop_
_entity.id
_entity.type
_entity.pdbx_description
1 polymer ?
#
loop_
_entity_poly.entity_id
_entity_poly.type
_entity_poly.pdbx_seq_one_letter_code
_entity_poly.pdbx_strand_id
1 'polypeptide(L)'
;MRNPHAGEPFDDSDEQIAAALQDVSVPVLLMSCVHMADDDATRRAILDGPLRPAGLFLNEVQGYMSEGDKAAARALALDVIRDYRDRGCPEPRPVEPAMLKQMMDWLAVAEVPDEYVPMMLEEMGLDGRDAREDQLLSPRQDRENFPVIVIGAGQSGLLAAIRLKQADIPFTVVEKNPGVGGTWWENSYPGARVDVGN
;
A
#
# COMPACT_ATOMS: atom_id res chain seq x y z
N MET A 1 -3.13 11.24 7.24
CA MET A 1 -2.57 10.57 8.44
C MET A 1 -1.50 9.59 7.98
N ARG A 2 -0.23 9.71 8.42
CA ARG A 2 0.82 8.71 8.07
C ARG A 2 0.38 7.34 8.59
N ASN A 3 0.73 6.28 7.86
CA ASN A 3 0.34 4.91 8.19
C ASN A 3 0.77 4.59 9.64
N PRO A 4 -0.17 4.26 10.55
CA PRO A 4 0.15 4.02 11.97
C PRO A 4 1.08 2.81 12.19
N HIS A 5 1.25 1.96 11.18
CA HIS A 5 2.15 0.82 11.17
C HIS A 5 3.45 1.09 10.40
N ALA A 6 3.62 2.29 9.83
CA ALA A 6 4.90 2.65 9.23
C ALA A 6 5.97 2.70 10.33
N GLY A 7 7.03 1.92 10.12
CA GLY A 7 8.17 1.88 11.03
C GLY A 7 7.96 1.13 12.34
N GLU A 8 6.98 0.23 12.43
CA GLU A 8 6.97 -0.77 13.52
C GLU A 8 8.25 -1.64 13.41
N PRO A 9 9.13 -1.63 14.43
CA PRO A 9 10.36 -2.40 14.36
C PRO A 9 10.11 -3.90 14.40
N PHE A 10 10.96 -4.66 13.70
CA PHE A 10 11.02 -6.12 13.78
C PHE A 10 12.46 -6.57 14.09
N ASP A 11 12.61 -7.76 14.67
CA ASP A 11 13.89 -8.32 15.12
C ASP A 11 14.22 -9.70 14.53
N ASP A 12 13.47 -10.12 13.49
CA ASP A 12 13.74 -11.34 12.74
C ASP A 12 15.19 -11.42 12.27
N SER A 13 15.81 -12.59 12.43
CA SER A 13 17.16 -12.88 11.92
C SER A 13 17.24 -12.79 10.39
N ASP A 14 18.46 -12.61 9.87
CA ASP A 14 18.71 -12.59 8.43
C ASP A 14 18.21 -13.89 7.75
N GLU A 15 18.32 -15.04 8.43
CA GLU A 15 17.80 -16.33 7.95
C GLU A 15 16.27 -16.35 7.90
N GLN A 16 15.59 -15.79 8.90
CA GLN A 16 14.12 -15.68 8.91
C GLN A 16 13.62 -14.77 7.78
N ILE A 17 14.27 -13.62 7.59
CA ILE A 17 13.96 -12.70 6.49
C ILE A 17 14.19 -13.43 5.16
N ALA A 18 15.35 -14.04 4.96
CA ALA A 18 15.68 -14.76 3.72
C ALA A 18 14.68 -15.89 3.39
N ALA A 19 14.20 -16.60 4.42
CA ALA A 19 13.15 -17.61 4.26
C ALA A 19 11.82 -16.98 3.83
N ALA A 20 11.39 -15.90 4.48
CA ALA A 20 10.16 -15.18 4.12
C ALA A 20 10.20 -14.62 2.69
N LEU A 21 11.37 -14.20 2.21
CA LEU A 21 11.54 -13.70 0.84
C LEU A 21 11.29 -14.76 -0.25
N GLN A 22 11.19 -16.04 0.09
CA GLN A 22 10.83 -17.07 -0.89
C GLN A 22 9.36 -17.02 -1.30
N ASP A 23 8.48 -16.54 -0.40
CA ASP A 23 7.03 -16.60 -0.55
C ASP A 23 6.40 -15.30 -1.06
N VAL A 24 7.21 -14.35 -1.53
CA VAL A 24 6.75 -13.03 -2.00
C VAL A 24 6.85 -12.86 -3.51
N SER A 25 6.06 -11.93 -4.05
CA SER A 25 6.21 -11.42 -5.42
C SER A 25 7.50 -10.60 -5.52
N VAL A 26 8.43 -11.02 -6.39
CA VAL A 26 9.71 -10.32 -6.57
C VAL A 26 9.54 -8.90 -7.14
N PRO A 27 8.69 -8.64 -8.15
CA PRO A 27 8.44 -7.29 -8.63
C PRO A 27 7.96 -6.33 -7.52
N VAL A 28 7.00 -6.79 -6.71
CA VAL A 28 6.47 -5.98 -5.60
C VAL A 28 7.51 -5.80 -4.50
N LEU A 29 8.27 -6.85 -4.17
CA LEU A 29 9.38 -6.80 -3.21
C LEU A 29 10.39 -5.71 -3.56
N LEU A 30 10.80 -5.63 -4.83
CA LEU A 30 11.75 -4.62 -5.28
C LEU A 30 11.16 -3.20 -5.14
N MET A 31 9.87 -3.00 -5.39
CA MET A 31 9.22 -1.70 -5.18
C MET A 31 9.13 -1.36 -3.68
N SER A 32 8.88 -2.33 -2.81
CA SER A 32 8.98 -2.13 -1.37
C SER A 32 10.41 -1.75 -0.94
N CYS A 33 11.43 -2.34 -1.56
CA CYS A 33 12.83 -1.99 -1.30
C CYS A 33 13.16 -0.55 -1.72
N VAL A 34 12.55 -0.02 -2.78
CA VAL A 34 12.68 1.42 -3.15
C VAL A 34 12.20 2.32 -2.01
N HIS A 35 11.11 1.96 -1.32
CA HIS A 35 10.63 2.71 -0.16
C HIS A 35 11.56 2.59 1.05
N MET A 36 12.07 1.40 1.33
CA MET A 36 12.95 1.12 2.48
C MET A 36 14.36 1.72 2.35
N ALA A 37 14.85 1.88 1.12
CA ALA A 37 16.15 2.47 0.83
C ALA A 37 16.22 3.95 1.25
N ASP A 38 17.23 4.29 2.06
CA ASP A 38 17.45 5.63 2.60
C ASP A 38 18.28 6.54 1.68
N ASP A 39 18.92 5.96 0.65
CA ASP A 39 19.75 6.66 -0.31
C ASP A 39 19.24 6.52 -1.76
N ASP A 40 19.58 7.48 -2.60
CA ASP A 40 19.11 7.51 -3.98
C ASP A 40 19.89 6.55 -4.88
N ALA A 41 21.12 6.16 -4.51
CA ALA A 41 21.91 5.23 -5.31
C ALA A 41 21.30 3.83 -5.29
N THR A 42 20.85 3.36 -4.12
CA THR A 42 20.12 2.09 -3.98
C THR A 42 18.79 2.11 -4.73
N ARG A 43 18.02 3.21 -4.62
CA ARG A 43 16.76 3.37 -5.37
C ARG A 43 16.99 3.29 -6.88
N ARG A 44 18.01 3.99 -7.38
CA ARG A 44 18.39 3.97 -8.81
C ARG A 44 18.92 2.62 -9.25
N ALA A 45 19.69 1.92 -8.41
CA ALA A 45 20.18 0.58 -8.70
C ALA A 45 19.03 -0.43 -8.89
N ILE A 46 17.93 -0.27 -8.15
CA ILE A 46 16.72 -1.09 -8.33
C ILE A 46 15.98 -0.69 -9.62
N LEU A 47 15.71 0.60 -9.81
CA LEU A 47 14.84 1.08 -10.89
C LEU A 47 15.49 1.08 -12.28
N ASP A 48 16.80 1.32 -12.35
CA ASP A 48 17.57 1.31 -13.61
C ASP A 48 18.37 0.01 -13.80
N GLY A 49 18.34 -0.87 -12.82
CA GLY A 49 19.13 -2.10 -12.79
C GLY A 49 18.66 -3.15 -13.79
N PRO A 50 19.44 -4.24 -13.93
CA PRO A 50 19.11 -5.33 -14.85
C PRO A 50 17.99 -6.23 -14.32
N LEU A 51 17.73 -6.24 -13.00
CA LEU A 51 16.72 -7.05 -12.36
C LEU A 51 15.35 -6.40 -12.54
N ARG A 52 14.61 -6.82 -13.56
CA ARG A 52 13.32 -6.23 -13.91
C ARG A 52 12.34 -7.28 -14.44
N PRO A 53 11.03 -7.08 -14.25
CA PRO A 53 10.00 -7.92 -14.85
C PRO A 53 10.06 -7.83 -16.38
N ALA A 54 9.70 -8.93 -17.03
CA ALA A 54 9.60 -9.05 -18.48
C ALA A 54 8.15 -8.92 -18.98
N GLY A 55 7.16 -8.95 -18.08
CA GLY A 55 5.76 -8.68 -18.42
C GLY A 55 4.84 -8.69 -17.20
N LEU A 56 3.61 -8.23 -17.42
CA LEU A 56 2.52 -8.20 -16.45
C LEU A 56 1.30 -8.90 -17.06
N PHE A 57 0.81 -9.96 -16.42
CA PHE A 57 -0.37 -10.69 -16.86
C PHE A 57 -1.16 -11.22 -15.66
N LEU A 58 -2.47 -11.40 -15.85
CA LEU A 58 -3.36 -11.86 -14.79
C LEU A 58 -2.89 -13.22 -14.21
N ASN A 59 -2.75 -13.29 -12.89
CA ASN A 59 -2.22 -14.43 -12.12
C ASN A 59 -0.71 -14.73 -12.32
N GLU A 60 0.01 -13.95 -13.12
CA GLU A 60 1.47 -14.00 -13.15
C GLU A 60 2.04 -13.01 -12.12
N VAL A 61 2.57 -13.53 -11.02
CA VAL A 61 2.98 -12.72 -9.86
C VAL A 61 4.49 -12.52 -9.74
N GLN A 62 5.28 -13.14 -10.62
CA GLN A 62 6.75 -13.09 -10.62
C GLN A 62 7.32 -12.29 -11.79
N GLY A 63 6.45 -11.63 -12.57
CA GLY A 63 6.85 -10.75 -13.67
C GLY A 63 7.60 -11.46 -14.79
N TYR A 64 7.39 -12.78 -14.97
CA TYR A 64 8.14 -13.62 -15.92
C TYR A 64 9.68 -13.57 -15.75
N MET A 65 10.17 -13.24 -14.56
CA MET A 65 11.60 -13.18 -14.28
C MET A 65 12.21 -14.59 -14.22
N SER A 66 13.47 -14.71 -14.64
CA SER A 66 14.21 -15.98 -14.53
C SER A 66 14.44 -16.36 -13.07
N GLU A 67 14.62 -17.65 -12.76
CA GLU A 67 14.97 -18.07 -11.39
C GLU A 67 16.26 -17.43 -10.88
N GLY A 68 17.24 -17.21 -11.77
CA GLY A 68 18.48 -16.52 -11.45
C GLY A 68 18.25 -15.07 -11.06
N ASP A 69 17.46 -14.34 -11.84
CA ASP A 69 17.14 -12.92 -11.54
C ASP A 69 16.31 -12.81 -10.27
N LYS A 70 15.36 -13.74 -10.03
CA LYS A 70 14.60 -13.79 -8.78
C LYS A 70 15.49 -14.04 -7.58
N ALA A 71 16.44 -14.97 -7.68
CA ALA A 71 17.40 -15.23 -6.60
C ALA A 71 18.28 -13.99 -6.33
N ALA A 72 18.77 -13.32 -7.38
CA ALA A 72 19.56 -12.10 -7.26
C ALA A 72 18.74 -10.94 -6.64
N ALA A 73 17.48 -10.80 -7.04
CA ALA A 73 16.58 -9.78 -6.50
C ALA A 73 16.28 -10.00 -5.02
N ARG A 74 16.08 -11.26 -4.60
CA ARG A 74 15.91 -11.61 -3.17
C ARG A 74 17.17 -11.34 -2.36
N ALA A 75 18.36 -11.61 -2.90
CA ALA A 75 19.61 -11.29 -2.23
C ALA A 75 19.78 -9.77 -2.04
N LEU A 76 19.50 -8.98 -3.08
CA LEU A 76 19.50 -7.53 -2.99
C LEU A 76 18.46 -7.03 -1.96
N ALA A 77 17.25 -7.59 -1.98
CA ALA A 77 16.20 -7.22 -1.06
C ALA A 77 16.55 -7.56 0.40
N LEU A 78 17.20 -8.70 0.64
CA LEU A 78 17.69 -9.06 1.97
C LEU A 78 18.65 -8.00 2.53
N ASP A 79 19.59 -7.52 1.71
CA ASP A 79 20.51 -6.46 2.13
C ASP A 79 19.78 -5.16 2.47
N VAL A 80 18.79 -4.75 1.65
CA VAL A 80 17.98 -3.54 1.89
C VAL A 80 17.11 -3.68 3.15
N ILE A 81 16.46 -4.82 3.33
CA ILE A 81 15.57 -5.06 4.48
C ILE A 81 16.38 -5.17 5.77
N ARG A 82 17.55 -5.83 5.73
CA ARG A 82 18.48 -5.89 6.85
C ARG A 82 18.90 -4.49 7.29
N ASP A 83 19.34 -3.66 6.34
CA ASP A 83 19.71 -2.28 6.63
C ASP A 83 18.53 -1.48 7.21
N TYR A 84 17.35 -1.59 6.62
CA TYR A 84 16.14 -0.94 7.12
C TYR A 84 15.78 -1.36 8.55
N ARG A 85 15.87 -2.66 8.86
CA ARG A 85 15.70 -3.22 10.20
C ARG A 85 16.72 -2.64 11.17
N ASP A 86 18.00 -2.67 10.81
CA ASP A 86 19.12 -2.29 11.68
C ASP A 86 19.14 -0.78 11.97
N ARG A 87 18.56 0.04 11.07
CA ARG A 87 18.28 1.46 11.31
C ARG A 87 17.05 1.72 12.19
N GLY A 88 16.37 0.69 12.66
CA GLY A 88 15.19 0.78 13.53
C GLY A 88 13.89 1.05 12.79
N CYS A 89 13.79 0.61 11.52
CA CYS A 89 12.61 0.77 10.67
C CYS A 89 12.12 2.23 10.59
N PRO A 90 12.97 3.18 10.14
CA PRO A 90 12.54 4.57 10.07
C PRO A 90 11.42 4.77 9.05
N GLU A 91 10.59 5.78 9.30
CA GLU A 91 9.56 6.22 8.35
C GLU A 91 10.14 6.39 6.93
N PRO A 92 9.58 5.71 5.91
CA PRO A 92 10.02 5.86 4.54
C PRO A 92 10.01 7.32 4.06
N ARG A 93 11.04 7.71 3.32
CA ARG A 93 11.08 9.03 2.68
C ARG A 93 9.94 9.13 1.64
N PRO A 94 9.26 10.28 1.52
CA PRO A 94 8.26 10.50 0.48
C PRO A 94 8.77 10.14 -0.92
N VAL A 95 7.86 9.67 -1.77
CA VAL A 95 8.15 9.37 -3.18
C VAL A 95 7.62 10.51 -4.03
N GLU A 96 8.54 11.20 -4.71
CA GLU A 96 8.21 12.28 -5.63
C GLU A 96 7.47 11.76 -6.88
N PRO A 97 6.60 12.57 -7.51
CA PRO A 97 5.79 12.14 -8.65
C PRO A 97 6.58 11.49 -9.80
N ALA A 98 7.78 12.01 -10.10
CA ALA A 98 8.63 11.47 -11.15
C ALA A 98 9.17 10.07 -10.83
N MET A 99 9.50 9.81 -9.56
CA MET A 99 9.94 8.49 -9.12
C MET A 99 8.77 7.51 -9.09
N LEU A 100 7.59 7.96 -8.63
CA LEU A 100 6.39 7.15 -8.68
C LEU A 100 6.04 6.74 -10.12
N LYS A 101 6.10 7.69 -11.06
CA LYS A 101 5.95 7.40 -12.50
C LYS A 101 6.92 6.32 -12.97
N GLN A 102 8.20 6.43 -12.60
CA GLN A 102 9.21 5.42 -12.94
C GLN A 102 8.88 4.04 -12.34
N MET A 103 8.42 3.98 -11.09
CA MET A 103 7.99 2.74 -10.44
C MET A 103 6.78 2.12 -11.15
N MET A 104 5.82 2.95 -11.56
CA MET A 104 4.62 2.53 -12.31
C MET A 104 5.00 1.93 -13.65
N ASP A 105 5.88 2.59 -14.42
CA ASP A 105 6.37 2.09 -15.70
C ASP A 105 7.13 0.77 -15.53
N TRP A 106 7.94 0.68 -14.48
CA TRP A 106 8.71 -0.51 -14.15
C TRP A 106 7.81 -1.71 -13.85
N LEU A 107 6.76 -1.52 -13.04
CA LEU A 107 5.80 -2.58 -12.72
C LEU A 107 4.94 -2.98 -13.92
N ALA A 108 4.48 -2.00 -14.70
CA ALA A 108 3.65 -2.22 -15.88
C ALA A 108 4.43 -2.83 -17.05
N VAL A 109 5.77 -2.77 -17.01
CA VAL A 109 6.67 -3.14 -18.11
C VAL A 109 6.30 -2.38 -19.40
N ALA A 110 5.79 -1.16 -19.24
CA ALA A 110 5.24 -0.32 -20.29
C ALA A 110 5.17 1.12 -19.81
N GLU A 111 5.00 2.06 -20.74
CA GLU A 111 4.71 3.44 -20.38
C GLU A 111 3.28 3.55 -19.83
N VAL A 112 3.16 3.92 -18.55
CA VAL A 112 1.89 4.29 -17.91
C VAL A 112 1.61 5.77 -18.19
N PRO A 113 0.41 6.16 -18.66
CA PRO A 113 0.10 7.57 -18.90
C PRO A 113 0.26 8.46 -17.65
N ASP A 114 0.76 9.68 -17.84
CA ASP A 114 1.04 10.63 -16.75
C ASP A 114 -0.19 10.98 -15.89
N GLU A 115 -1.40 10.88 -16.45
CA GLU A 115 -2.66 11.13 -15.73
C GLU A 115 -2.94 10.15 -14.59
N TYR A 116 -2.30 8.97 -14.58
CA TYR A 116 -2.42 8.02 -13.48
C TYR A 116 -1.59 8.41 -12.26
N VAL A 117 -0.57 9.26 -12.40
CA VAL A 117 0.32 9.64 -11.29
C VAL A 117 -0.44 10.41 -10.20
N PRO A 118 -1.24 11.46 -10.50
CA PRO A 118 -2.04 12.13 -9.48
C PRO A 118 -3.03 11.19 -8.79
N MET A 119 -3.64 10.27 -9.55
CA MET A 119 -4.55 9.26 -9.00
C MET A 119 -3.83 8.35 -8.01
N MET A 120 -2.66 7.82 -8.36
CA MET A 120 -1.89 6.95 -7.46
C MET A 120 -1.37 7.71 -6.22
N LEU A 121 -0.97 8.98 -6.36
CA LEU A 121 -0.61 9.81 -5.20
C LEU A 121 -1.80 10.03 -4.27
N GLU A 122 -2.99 10.30 -4.81
CA GLU A 122 -4.21 10.44 -4.02
C GLU A 122 -4.60 9.12 -3.32
N GLU A 123 -4.49 7.98 -4.01
CA GLU A 123 -4.85 6.68 -3.45
C GLU A 123 -3.87 6.21 -2.37
N MET A 124 -2.57 6.39 -2.59
CA MET A 124 -1.53 5.79 -1.76
C MET A 124 -0.93 6.76 -0.73
N GLY A 125 -1.05 8.08 -0.92
CA GLY A 125 -0.50 9.09 0.00
C GLY A 125 1.03 9.06 0.11
N LEU A 126 1.74 8.62 -0.94
CA LEU A 126 3.20 8.37 -0.92
C LEU A 126 4.06 9.63 -0.83
N ASP A 127 3.49 10.80 -1.09
CA ASP A 127 4.14 12.10 -0.95
C ASP A 127 4.00 12.68 0.47
N GLY A 128 3.45 11.90 1.41
CA GLY A 128 3.26 12.29 2.81
C GLY A 128 2.03 13.16 3.05
N ARG A 129 1.14 13.33 2.06
CA ARG A 129 -0.11 14.09 2.19
C ARG A 129 -1.32 13.14 2.12
N ASP A 130 -2.35 13.42 2.90
CA ASP A 130 -3.67 12.78 2.71
C ASP A 130 -4.50 13.70 1.82
N ALA A 131 -4.57 13.38 0.52
CA ALA A 131 -5.33 14.18 -0.45
C ALA A 131 -6.84 14.22 -0.14
N ARG A 132 -7.32 13.31 0.71
CA ARG A 132 -8.72 13.19 1.12
C ARG A 132 -8.91 13.64 2.57
N GLU A 133 -7.93 14.33 3.15
CA GLU A 133 -8.08 14.98 4.43
C GLU A 133 -9.21 16.01 4.37
N ASP A 134 -10.16 15.91 5.29
CA ASP A 134 -11.34 16.75 5.30
C ASP A 134 -10.97 18.21 5.63
N GLN A 135 -10.96 19.08 4.61
CA GLN A 135 -10.84 20.53 4.80
C GLN A 135 -12.18 21.15 5.18
N LEU A 136 -12.68 20.83 6.38
CA LEU A 136 -13.96 21.36 6.84
C LEU A 136 -13.82 22.83 7.22
N LEU A 137 -14.55 23.68 6.51
CA LEU A 137 -14.65 25.11 6.79
C LEU A 137 -15.51 25.41 8.04
N SER A 138 -16.32 24.44 8.47
CA SER A 138 -17.24 24.61 9.61
C SER A 138 -16.51 24.55 10.95
N PRO A 139 -16.82 25.47 11.90
CA PRO A 139 -16.36 25.38 13.28
C PRO A 139 -16.66 24.02 13.91
N ARG A 140 -15.76 23.54 14.78
CA ARG A 140 -15.95 22.26 15.49
C ARG A 140 -17.28 22.18 16.24
N GLN A 141 -17.70 23.28 16.85
CA GLN A 141 -18.98 23.35 17.58
C GLN A 141 -20.19 23.06 16.67
N ASP A 142 -20.17 23.49 15.42
CA ASP A 142 -21.27 23.21 14.48
C ASP A 142 -21.29 21.74 14.08
N ARG A 143 -20.11 21.13 13.93
CA ARG A 143 -19.93 19.71 13.63
C ARG A 143 -20.44 18.81 14.75
N GLU A 144 -20.16 19.16 16.00
CA GLU A 144 -20.66 18.44 17.19
C GLU A 144 -22.19 18.47 17.29
N ASN A 145 -22.84 19.49 16.73
CA ASN A 145 -24.30 19.62 16.70
C ASN A 145 -24.95 19.01 15.44
N PHE A 146 -24.18 18.34 14.59
CA PHE A 146 -24.66 17.71 13.36
C PHE A 146 -24.43 16.20 13.38
N PRO A 147 -25.17 15.43 14.21
CA PRO A 147 -24.98 14.00 14.29
C PRO A 147 -25.43 13.30 13.00
N VAL A 148 -24.61 12.38 12.51
CA VAL A 148 -24.87 11.62 11.27
C VAL A 148 -25.26 10.17 11.60
N ILE A 149 -26.26 9.64 10.90
CA ILE A 149 -26.56 8.20 10.93
C ILE A 149 -26.07 7.58 9.64
N VAL A 150 -25.19 6.59 9.76
CA VAL A 150 -24.72 5.76 8.64
C VAL A 150 -25.49 4.44 8.68
N ILE A 151 -26.16 4.08 7.58
CA ILE A 151 -26.93 2.84 7.47
C ILE A 151 -26.10 1.82 6.69
N GLY A 152 -25.74 0.73 7.37
CA GLY A 152 -24.90 -0.36 6.89
C GLY A 152 -23.45 -0.25 7.37
N ALA A 153 -22.89 -1.36 7.84
CA ALA A 153 -21.50 -1.56 8.24
C ALA A 153 -20.75 -2.48 7.26
N GLY A 154 -21.05 -2.34 5.96
CA GLY A 154 -20.17 -2.80 4.88
C GLY A 154 -19.01 -1.82 4.65
N GLN A 155 -18.18 -2.08 3.63
CA GLN A 155 -16.99 -1.28 3.33
C GLN A 155 -17.27 0.22 3.25
N SER A 156 -18.29 0.65 2.48
CA SER A 156 -18.62 2.08 2.34
C SER A 156 -19.06 2.72 3.66
N GLY A 157 -19.85 2.02 4.48
CA GLY A 157 -20.31 2.54 5.76
C GLY A 157 -19.18 2.70 6.78
N LEU A 158 -18.26 1.73 6.82
CA LEU A 158 -17.07 1.81 7.66
C LEU A 158 -16.13 2.95 7.22
N LEU A 159 -15.90 3.10 5.91
CA LEU A 159 -15.09 4.20 5.38
C LEU A 159 -15.72 5.57 5.67
N ALA A 160 -17.04 5.70 5.54
CA ALA A 160 -17.75 6.92 5.92
C ALA A 160 -17.60 7.23 7.42
N ALA A 161 -17.76 6.22 8.28
CA ALA A 161 -17.54 6.35 9.73
C ALA A 161 -16.11 6.79 10.08
N ILE A 162 -15.09 6.25 9.39
CA ILE A 162 -13.69 6.66 9.59
C ILE A 162 -13.52 8.15 9.25
N ARG A 163 -14.05 8.62 8.13
CA ARG A 163 -13.95 10.04 7.74
C ARG A 163 -14.73 10.95 8.69
N LEU A 164 -15.96 10.58 9.08
CA LEU A 164 -16.72 11.32 10.10
C LEU A 164 -15.97 11.42 11.43
N LYS A 165 -15.27 10.35 11.84
CA LYS A 165 -14.41 10.35 13.03
C LYS A 165 -13.22 11.31 12.89
N GLN A 166 -12.52 11.29 11.75
CA GLN A 166 -11.40 12.20 11.48
C GLN A 166 -11.86 13.66 11.44
N ALA A 167 -13.08 13.90 10.98
CA ALA A 167 -13.72 15.21 10.92
C ALA A 167 -14.25 15.74 12.27
N ASP A 168 -14.14 14.99 13.37
CA ASP A 168 -14.79 15.28 14.66
C ASP A 168 -16.32 15.45 14.56
N ILE A 169 -16.98 14.76 13.63
CA ILE A 169 -18.45 14.76 13.49
C ILE A 169 -19.03 13.56 14.26
N PRO A 170 -19.97 13.74 15.21
CA PRO A 170 -20.62 12.64 15.89
C PRO A 170 -21.42 11.77 14.92
N PHE A 171 -21.31 10.45 15.03
CA PHE A 171 -22.07 9.55 14.17
C PHE A 171 -22.49 8.27 14.89
N THR A 172 -23.53 7.62 14.35
CA THR A 172 -23.93 6.26 14.70
C THR A 172 -23.98 5.42 13.43
N VAL A 173 -23.33 4.26 13.45
CA VAL A 173 -23.48 3.25 12.39
C VAL A 173 -24.53 2.24 12.83
N VAL A 174 -25.54 2.02 11.98
CA VAL A 174 -26.58 1.01 12.20
C VAL A 174 -26.45 -0.08 11.16
N GLU A 175 -26.31 -1.32 11.61
CA GLU A 175 -26.18 -2.52 10.76
C GLU A 175 -27.30 -3.51 11.09
N LYS A 176 -27.88 -4.15 10.08
CA LYS A 176 -28.91 -5.17 10.28
C LYS A 176 -28.32 -6.50 10.75
N ASN A 177 -27.08 -6.77 10.37
CA ASN A 177 -26.35 -7.98 10.71
C ASN A 177 -25.74 -7.93 12.12
N PRO A 178 -25.49 -9.10 12.75
CA PRO A 178 -24.79 -9.16 14.04
C PRO A 178 -23.33 -8.66 14.02
N GLY A 179 -22.76 -8.41 12.84
CA GLY A 179 -21.39 -7.92 12.69
C GLY A 179 -21.16 -7.20 11.36
N VAL A 180 -19.92 -6.73 11.18
CA VAL A 180 -19.50 -5.95 10.03
C VAL A 180 -19.21 -6.83 8.80
N GLY A 181 -19.28 -6.24 7.61
CA GLY A 181 -18.87 -6.91 6.37
C GLY A 181 -19.80 -6.68 5.18
N GLY A 182 -21.06 -6.29 5.45
CA GLY A 182 -22.06 -6.02 4.41
C GLY A 182 -22.23 -7.23 3.49
N THR A 183 -21.95 -7.06 2.19
CA THR A 183 -21.97 -8.15 1.21
C THR A 183 -21.18 -9.38 1.67
N TRP A 184 -20.02 -9.20 2.31
CA TRP A 184 -19.16 -10.31 2.75
C TRP A 184 -19.64 -11.02 4.01
N TRP A 185 -20.50 -10.38 4.81
CA TRP A 185 -21.18 -11.06 5.91
C TRP A 185 -22.28 -11.99 5.39
N GLU A 186 -23.05 -11.51 4.41
CA GLU A 186 -24.22 -12.22 3.86
C GLU A 186 -23.82 -13.36 2.91
N ASN A 187 -22.67 -13.26 2.26
CA ASN A 187 -22.25 -14.18 1.20
C ASN A 187 -21.07 -15.04 1.63
N SER A 188 -21.38 -16.17 2.26
CA SER A 188 -20.39 -17.17 2.69
C SER A 188 -20.51 -18.49 1.91
N TYR A 189 -21.03 -18.45 0.68
CA TYR A 189 -21.15 -19.63 -0.16
C TYR A 189 -19.77 -20.12 -0.65
N PRO A 190 -19.60 -21.43 -0.91
CA PRO A 190 -18.35 -21.95 -1.43
C PRO A 190 -17.91 -21.25 -2.73
N GLY A 191 -16.71 -20.66 -2.71
CA GLY A 191 -16.15 -19.97 -3.87
C GLY A 191 -16.45 -18.47 -3.95
N ALA A 192 -17.10 -17.88 -2.95
CA ALA A 192 -17.19 -16.42 -2.80
C ALA A 192 -15.78 -15.80 -2.82
N ARG A 193 -15.56 -14.85 -3.73
CA ARG A 193 -14.27 -14.21 -4.00
C ARG A 193 -14.49 -12.87 -4.71
N VAL A 194 -13.44 -12.05 -4.79
CA VAL A 194 -13.41 -10.88 -5.66
C VAL A 194 -13.09 -11.29 -7.11
N ASP A 195 -13.51 -10.48 -8.06
CA ASP A 195 -13.21 -10.58 -9.50
C ASP A 195 -12.09 -9.63 -9.95
N VAL A 196 -11.56 -8.83 -9.02
CA VAL A 196 -10.43 -7.92 -9.23
C VAL A 196 -9.13 -8.74 -9.20
N GLY A 197 -8.36 -8.69 -10.28
CA GLY A 197 -7.00 -9.23 -10.31
C GLY A 197 -6.05 -8.32 -9.54
N ASN A 198 -5.28 -8.90 -8.62
CA ASN A 198 -4.07 -8.28 -8.08
C ASN A 198 -2.88 -8.68 -8.96
#